data_AF-A0A2N2FE92-F1
#
_entry.id   AF-A0A2N2FE92-F1
#
_cell.length_a   1.000
_cell.length_b   1.000
_cell.length_c   1.000
_cell.angle_alpha   90.00
_cell.angle_beta   90.00
_cell.angle_gamma   90.00
#
_symmetry.space_group_name_H-M   'P 1'
#
loop_
_entity.id
_entity.type
_entity.pdbx_description
1 polymer ?
#
loop_
_entity_poly.entity_id
_entity_poly.type
_entity_poly.pdbx_seq_one_letter_code
_entity_poly.pdbx_strand_id
1 'polypeptide(L)'
;MMSLHHQRELGSSIRKLMETDPAFRPVAYLSMEIGIKESLPTYSGGLGILAGDILKSAADLGVPMVALTLLYRKGYFQQSFNEDGWQTEKPVLWQPVQELTLLPNQVSLTLQNREVHVRVWQYEIVGNTGHPLPVYFLDTDFDNNHPDDRKLSWQLYGGDQLYRLCQEMVLGVGGLRMLRDLGYKNIETFHMNEGHAGFLTLELMREQGYFDIEKIREQVIFTTHTPVPAGHDFFRFDLVDKVISQEALSNLKRMLPNSDGVSMTELGIRFSRYVNAVSKKHA
;
A
#
# COMPACT_ATOMS: atom_id res chain seq x y z
N MET A 1 24.88 -28.37 -33.28
CA MET A 1 24.83 -26.92 -32.94
C MET A 1 23.41 -26.39 -32.69
N MET A 2 22.33 -26.96 -33.25
CA MET A 2 20.95 -26.50 -33.00
C MET A 2 20.40 -26.76 -31.57
N SER A 3 20.92 -27.76 -30.83
CA SER A 3 20.39 -28.12 -29.50
C SER A 3 20.83 -27.19 -28.36
N LEU A 4 22.01 -26.55 -28.45
CA LEU A 4 22.52 -25.61 -27.44
C LEU A 4 21.86 -24.23 -27.53
N HIS A 5 21.39 -23.83 -28.73
CA HIS A 5 20.70 -22.56 -28.92
C HIS A 5 19.29 -22.59 -28.34
N HIS A 6 18.56 -23.68 -28.58
CA HIS A 6 17.20 -23.87 -28.07
C HIS A 6 17.12 -23.98 -26.54
N GLN A 7 18.13 -24.60 -25.90
CA GLN A 7 18.22 -24.65 -24.43
C GLN A 7 18.48 -23.28 -23.80
N ARG A 8 19.25 -22.40 -24.46
CA ARG A 8 19.49 -21.02 -23.98
C ARG A 8 18.25 -20.15 -24.09
N GLU A 9 17.46 -20.31 -25.15
CA GLU A 9 16.19 -19.59 -25.34
C GLU A 9 15.10 -20.04 -24.36
N LEU A 10 15.05 -21.33 -24.01
CA LEU A 10 14.12 -21.83 -23.00
C LEU A 10 14.45 -21.28 -21.61
N GLY A 11 15.74 -21.30 -21.23
CA GLY A 11 16.19 -20.78 -19.94
C GLY A 11 15.92 -19.28 -19.77
N SER A 12 16.17 -18.47 -20.81
CA SER A 12 15.85 -17.03 -20.76
C SER A 12 14.35 -16.76 -20.74
N SER A 13 13.55 -17.57 -21.44
CA SER A 13 12.08 -17.43 -21.45
C SER A 13 11.46 -17.80 -20.10
N ILE A 14 11.91 -18.89 -19.47
CA ILE A 14 11.47 -19.29 -18.12
C ILE A 14 11.88 -18.23 -17.10
N ARG A 15 13.12 -17.75 -17.17
CA ARG A 15 13.59 -16.67 -16.30
C ARG A 15 12.73 -15.43 -16.44
N LYS A 16 12.47 -14.98 -17.67
CA LYS A 16 11.60 -13.83 -17.93
C LYS A 16 10.19 -14.04 -17.40
N LEU A 17 9.62 -15.24 -17.57
CA LEU A 17 8.33 -15.60 -17.02
C LEU A 17 8.34 -15.47 -15.48
N MET A 18 9.31 -16.09 -14.80
CA MET A 18 9.43 -16.02 -13.34
C MET A 18 9.65 -14.59 -12.83
N GLU A 19 10.36 -13.76 -13.61
CA GLU A 19 10.63 -12.37 -13.27
C GLU A 19 9.44 -11.45 -13.54
N THR A 20 8.53 -11.77 -14.48
CA THR A 20 7.46 -10.83 -14.88
C THR A 20 6.06 -11.27 -14.49
N ASP A 21 5.84 -12.57 -14.29
CA ASP A 21 4.53 -13.11 -13.97
C ASP A 21 4.21 -12.94 -12.46
N PRO A 22 3.08 -12.30 -12.11
CA PRO A 22 2.62 -12.12 -10.73
C PRO A 22 2.59 -13.40 -9.89
N ALA A 23 2.39 -14.57 -10.50
CA ALA A 23 2.29 -15.86 -9.80
C ALA A 23 3.59 -16.29 -9.11
N PHE A 24 4.74 -15.72 -9.49
CA PHE A 24 6.06 -16.02 -8.93
C PHE A 24 6.56 -14.97 -7.93
N ARG A 25 5.70 -14.04 -7.49
CA ARG A 25 6.05 -12.99 -6.52
C ARG A 25 5.37 -13.25 -5.16
N PRO A 26 6.01 -14.00 -4.25
CA PRO A 26 5.40 -14.40 -2.97
C PRO A 26 5.31 -13.28 -1.94
N VAL A 27 5.90 -12.11 -2.20
CA VAL A 27 5.92 -10.99 -1.25
C VAL A 27 5.23 -9.75 -1.81
N ALA A 28 4.29 -9.18 -1.06
CA ALA A 28 3.70 -7.87 -1.31
C ALA A 28 4.09 -6.89 -0.22
N TYR A 29 4.66 -5.75 -0.59
CA TYR A 29 5.06 -4.68 0.31
C TYR A 29 4.10 -3.50 0.20
N LEU A 30 3.43 -3.16 1.30
CA LEU A 30 2.42 -2.11 1.35
C LEU A 30 2.93 -0.95 2.20
N SER A 31 2.88 0.27 1.65
CA SER A 31 3.23 1.48 2.39
C SER A 31 2.37 2.66 1.98
N MET A 32 2.09 3.54 2.93
CA MET A 32 1.38 4.80 2.68
C MET A 32 2.20 5.76 1.81
N GLU A 33 3.53 5.66 1.84
CA GLU A 33 4.42 6.46 1.01
C GLU A 33 5.58 5.63 0.45
N ILE A 34 5.99 5.95 -0.78
CA ILE A 34 7.16 5.35 -1.43
C ILE A 34 7.91 6.45 -2.20
N GLY A 35 9.17 6.65 -1.83
CA GLY A 35 10.09 7.63 -2.43
C GLY A 35 10.97 6.98 -3.50
N ILE A 36 10.49 6.95 -4.74
CA ILE A 36 11.26 6.37 -5.87
C ILE A 36 12.22 7.40 -6.46
N LYS A 37 11.69 8.56 -6.85
CA LYS A 37 12.39 9.69 -7.46
C LYS A 37 11.59 10.97 -7.23
N GLU A 38 12.25 12.12 -7.34
CA GLU A 38 11.66 13.43 -7.05
C GLU A 38 10.41 13.75 -7.90
N SER A 39 10.39 13.36 -9.17
CA SER A 39 9.26 13.60 -10.07
C SER A 39 8.02 12.75 -9.77
N LEU A 40 8.12 11.80 -8.83
CA LEU A 40 7.02 11.01 -8.29
C LEU A 40 6.75 11.45 -6.84
N PRO A 41 5.88 12.45 -6.62
CA PRO A 41 5.65 13.05 -5.30
C PRO A 41 4.71 12.18 -4.44
N THR A 42 5.09 10.92 -4.21
CA THR A 42 4.32 9.94 -3.44
C THR A 42 4.91 9.64 -2.06
N TYR A 43 5.66 10.61 -1.51
CA TYR A 43 6.29 10.53 -0.20
C TYR A 43 6.49 11.92 0.41
N SER A 44 6.70 11.94 1.73
CA SER A 44 6.89 13.15 2.53
C SER A 44 8.17 13.13 3.36
N GLY A 45 8.65 11.94 3.77
CA GLY A 45 9.79 11.85 4.68
C GLY A 45 10.52 10.53 4.67
N GLY A 46 11.14 10.21 5.82
CA GLY A 46 12.06 9.08 5.98
C GLY A 46 11.41 7.71 5.79
N LEU A 47 10.12 7.55 6.12
CA LEU A 47 9.39 6.30 5.93
C LEU A 47 9.31 5.94 4.44
N GLY A 48 9.00 6.91 3.58
CA GLY A 48 8.90 6.75 2.14
C GLY A 48 10.26 6.62 1.46
N ILE A 49 11.28 7.34 1.91
CA ILE A 49 12.65 7.16 1.42
C ILE A 49 13.13 5.72 1.71
N LEU A 50 12.95 5.25 2.95
CA LEU A 50 13.32 3.89 3.32
C LEU A 50 12.54 2.85 2.52
N ALA A 51 11.23 3.05 2.30
CA ALA A 51 10.44 2.19 1.42
C ALA A 51 11.03 2.15 0.01
N GLY A 52 11.39 3.30 -0.56
CA GLY A 52 12.05 3.39 -1.87
C GLY A 52 13.39 2.64 -1.91
N ASP A 53 14.22 2.79 -0.90
CA ASP A 53 15.53 2.13 -0.81
C ASP A 53 15.41 0.62 -0.64
N ILE A 54 14.42 0.15 0.13
CA ILE A 54 14.08 -1.29 0.23
C ILE A 54 13.73 -1.84 -1.16
N LEU A 55 12.88 -1.14 -1.92
CA LEU A 55 12.45 -1.62 -3.23
C LEU A 55 13.56 -1.57 -4.27
N LYS A 56 14.40 -0.53 -4.27
CA LYS A 56 15.58 -0.47 -5.15
C LYS A 56 16.57 -1.59 -4.82
N SER A 57 16.83 -1.83 -3.54
CA SER A 57 17.70 -2.92 -3.09
C SER A 57 17.13 -4.29 -3.44
N ALA A 58 15.81 -4.47 -3.28
CA ALA A 58 15.11 -5.69 -3.67
C ALA A 58 15.20 -5.93 -5.19
N ALA A 59 15.06 -4.88 -6.00
CA ALA A 59 15.24 -4.97 -7.44
C ALA A 59 16.69 -5.37 -7.81
N ASP A 60 17.69 -4.75 -7.19
CA ASP A 60 19.11 -5.08 -7.40
C ASP A 60 19.44 -6.53 -7.05
N LEU A 61 18.88 -7.01 -5.94
CA LEU A 61 19.10 -8.36 -5.42
C LEU A 61 18.25 -9.44 -6.12
N GLY A 62 17.32 -9.07 -7.00
CA GLY A 62 16.46 -10.04 -7.67
C GLY A 62 15.36 -10.63 -6.77
N VAL A 63 14.94 -9.91 -5.72
CA VAL A 63 13.90 -10.40 -4.80
C VAL A 63 12.54 -10.41 -5.52
N PRO A 64 11.82 -11.54 -5.56
CA PRO A 64 10.55 -11.66 -6.27
C PRO A 64 9.41 -11.06 -5.43
N MET A 65 9.21 -9.75 -5.53
CA MET A 65 8.18 -9.04 -4.77
C MET A 65 7.43 -7.99 -5.58
N VAL A 66 6.31 -7.54 -5.07
CA VAL A 66 5.53 -6.41 -5.61
C VAL A 66 5.36 -5.36 -4.52
N ALA A 67 5.25 -4.09 -4.91
CA ALA A 67 4.96 -3.00 -3.99
C ALA A 67 3.65 -2.30 -4.33
N LEU A 68 2.99 -1.77 -3.31
CA LEU A 68 1.72 -1.07 -3.41
C LEU A 68 1.70 0.16 -2.51
N THR A 69 1.19 1.27 -3.05
CA THR A 69 0.96 2.52 -2.32
C THR A 69 -0.25 3.27 -2.90
N LEU A 70 -0.61 4.40 -2.30
CA LEU A 70 -1.58 5.32 -2.88
C LEU A 70 -0.89 6.28 -3.86
N LEU A 71 -1.59 6.66 -4.92
CA LEU A 71 -1.23 7.80 -5.75
C LEU A 71 -1.65 9.08 -5.03
N TYR A 72 -0.81 10.12 -5.07
CA TYR A 72 -1.15 11.45 -4.53
C TYR A 72 -1.08 12.52 -5.61
N ARG A 73 -2.26 12.96 -6.09
CA ARG A 73 -2.44 13.96 -7.15
C ARG A 73 -1.85 15.34 -6.79
N LYS A 74 -1.69 15.61 -5.49
CA LYS A 74 -1.19 16.88 -4.96
C LYS A 74 0.07 16.71 -4.09
N GLY A 75 0.61 15.50 -4.01
CA GLY A 75 1.74 15.13 -3.16
C GLY A 75 1.50 15.41 -1.68
N TYR A 76 2.59 15.68 -0.96
CA TYR A 76 2.52 16.19 0.41
C TYR A 76 2.23 17.71 0.39
N PHE A 77 3.23 18.50 0.01
CA PHE A 77 3.09 19.90 -0.43
C PHE A 77 4.39 20.38 -1.10
N GLN A 78 4.30 21.49 -1.83
CA GLN A 78 5.41 22.29 -2.27
C GLN A 78 5.59 23.47 -1.29
N GLN A 79 6.78 23.57 -0.70
CA GLN A 79 7.13 24.63 0.25
C GLN A 79 7.56 25.90 -0.48
N SER A 80 7.07 27.06 -0.03
CA SER A 80 7.59 28.38 -0.39
C SER A 80 7.62 29.31 0.82
N PHE A 81 8.34 30.42 0.75
CA PHE A 81 8.38 31.43 1.81
C PHE A 81 7.81 32.75 1.30
N ASN A 82 6.99 33.43 2.11
CA ASN A 82 6.51 34.77 1.79
C ASN A 82 7.57 35.84 2.15
N GLU A 83 7.26 37.11 1.89
CA GLU A 83 8.17 38.24 2.12
C GLU A 83 8.58 38.39 3.61
N ASP A 84 7.74 37.92 4.53
CA ASP A 84 7.98 37.93 5.97
C ASP A 84 8.77 36.70 6.48
N GLY A 85 9.18 35.80 5.58
CA GLY A 85 9.89 34.57 5.91
C GLY A 85 9.02 33.44 6.48
N TRP A 86 7.69 33.57 6.42
CA TRP A 86 6.76 32.50 6.83
C TRP A 86 6.60 31.46 5.73
N GLN A 87 6.58 30.18 6.15
CA GLN A 87 6.27 29.07 5.27
C GLN A 87 4.85 29.21 4.71
N THR A 88 4.73 28.89 3.43
CA THR A 88 3.49 28.76 2.68
C THR A 88 3.52 27.43 1.92
N GLU A 89 2.37 26.81 1.79
CA GLU A 89 2.23 25.45 1.25
C GLU A 89 1.31 25.48 0.03
N LYS A 90 1.75 24.84 -1.06
CA LYS A 90 0.96 24.69 -2.28
C LYS A 90 0.88 23.22 -2.69
N PRO A 91 -0.18 22.79 -3.37
CA PRO A 91 -0.22 21.48 -3.99
C PRO A 91 0.95 21.27 -4.95
N VAL A 92 1.53 20.06 -4.96
CA VAL A 92 2.49 19.68 -6.00
C VAL A 92 1.74 19.51 -7.31
N LEU A 93 2.19 20.19 -8.37
CA LEU A 93 1.60 20.10 -9.70
C LEU A 93 2.37 19.07 -10.53
N TRP A 94 1.72 17.97 -10.88
CA TRP A 94 2.29 16.92 -11.72
C TRP A 94 1.19 16.14 -12.45
N GLN A 95 1.58 15.35 -13.45
CA GLN A 95 0.66 14.50 -14.20
C GLN A 95 1.14 13.04 -14.15
N PRO A 96 0.41 12.13 -13.50
CA PRO A 96 0.78 10.73 -13.38
C PRO A 96 1.14 10.04 -14.70
N VAL A 97 0.47 10.40 -15.79
CA VAL A 97 0.72 9.84 -17.14
C VAL A 97 2.12 10.14 -17.68
N GLN A 98 2.83 11.15 -17.15
CA GLN A 98 4.20 11.45 -17.56
C GLN A 98 5.22 10.47 -16.97
N GLU A 99 4.86 9.79 -15.88
CA GLU A 99 5.79 8.96 -15.10
C GLU A 99 5.31 7.51 -14.95
N LEU A 100 4.01 7.27 -15.07
CA LEU A 100 3.34 6.02 -14.75
C LEU A 100 2.49 5.53 -15.92
N THR A 101 2.36 4.21 -16.02
CA THR A 101 1.46 3.57 -16.98
C THR A 101 0.13 3.24 -16.30
N LEU A 102 -0.99 3.72 -16.84
CA LEU A 102 -2.32 3.33 -16.37
C LEU A 102 -2.63 1.90 -16.83
N LEU A 103 -3.04 1.03 -15.92
CA LEU A 103 -3.48 -0.31 -16.24
C LEU A 103 -5.00 -0.38 -16.40
N PRO A 104 -5.53 -1.39 -17.12
CA PRO A 104 -6.98 -1.58 -17.28
C PRO A 104 -7.66 -2.10 -16.00
N ASN A 105 -6.87 -2.52 -15.00
CA ASN A 105 -7.35 -3.09 -13.75
C ASN A 105 -8.09 -2.07 -12.88
N GLN A 106 -9.20 -2.51 -12.31
CA GLN A 106 -10.06 -1.69 -11.47
C GLN A 106 -10.79 -2.57 -10.46
N VAL A 107 -10.83 -2.13 -9.20
CA VAL A 107 -11.60 -2.77 -8.14
C VAL A 107 -12.56 -1.77 -7.50
N SER A 108 -13.46 -2.25 -6.65
CA SER A 108 -14.32 -1.38 -5.83
C SER A 108 -14.34 -1.82 -4.37
N LEU A 109 -14.62 -0.85 -3.50
CA LEU A 109 -14.94 -1.04 -2.10
C LEU A 109 -16.04 -0.06 -1.69
N THR A 110 -16.85 -0.45 -0.71
CA THR A 110 -17.89 0.45 -0.17
C THR A 110 -17.29 1.32 0.91
N LEU A 111 -17.36 2.64 0.74
CA LEU A 111 -16.99 3.65 1.72
C LEU A 111 -18.15 4.63 1.89
N GLN A 112 -18.57 4.90 3.13
CA GLN A 112 -19.63 5.87 3.42
C GLN A 112 -20.94 5.57 2.66
N ASN A 113 -21.31 4.29 2.57
CA ASN A 113 -22.44 3.78 1.79
C ASN A 113 -22.40 4.10 0.28
N ARG A 114 -21.24 4.50 -0.25
CA ARG A 114 -21.00 4.68 -1.68
C ARG A 114 -20.03 3.62 -2.18
N GLU A 115 -20.23 3.16 -3.41
CA GLU A 115 -19.21 2.38 -4.09
C GLU A 115 -18.10 3.33 -4.55
N VAL A 116 -16.88 3.07 -4.07
CA VAL A 116 -15.67 3.79 -4.48
C VAL A 116 -14.85 2.85 -5.35
N HIS A 117 -14.64 3.27 -6.59
CA HIS A 117 -13.80 2.57 -7.55
C HIS A 117 -12.33 2.98 -7.38
N VAL A 118 -11.43 2.02 -7.53
CA VAL A 118 -9.98 2.23 -7.43
C VAL A 118 -9.36 1.69 -8.71
N ARG A 119 -8.70 2.56 -9.47
CA ARG A 119 -7.85 2.17 -10.60
C ARG A 119 -6.39 2.11 -10.15
N VAL A 120 -5.52 1.57 -10.99
CA VAL A 120 -4.11 1.39 -10.65
C VAL A 120 -3.17 1.90 -11.74
N TRP A 121 -2.13 2.60 -11.30
CA TRP A 121 -1.00 2.98 -12.13
C TRP A 121 0.21 2.10 -11.79
N GLN A 122 1.09 1.86 -12.76
CA GLN A 122 2.30 1.07 -12.58
C GLN A 122 3.55 1.92 -12.86
N TYR A 123 4.55 1.75 -12.00
CA TYR A 123 5.95 2.03 -12.27
C TYR A 123 6.77 0.74 -12.15
N GLU A 124 7.83 0.59 -12.93
CA GLU A 124 8.75 -0.54 -12.79
C GLU A 124 10.13 -0.04 -12.37
N ILE A 125 10.60 -0.50 -11.21
CA ILE A 125 11.99 -0.32 -10.81
C ILE A 125 12.79 -1.44 -11.47
N VAL A 126 13.83 -1.09 -12.24
CA VAL A 126 14.73 -2.08 -12.84
C VAL A 126 16.04 -2.06 -12.06
N GLY A 127 16.36 -3.19 -11.43
CA GLY A 127 17.62 -3.35 -10.70
C GLY A 127 18.83 -3.44 -11.62
N ASN A 128 20.02 -3.33 -11.06
CA ASN A 128 21.30 -3.40 -11.77
C ASN A 128 21.50 -4.70 -12.57
N THR A 129 20.83 -5.79 -12.17
CA THR A 129 20.86 -7.09 -12.86
C THR A 129 19.80 -7.22 -13.96
N GLY A 130 18.98 -6.19 -14.17
CA GLY A 130 17.84 -6.18 -15.07
C GLY A 130 16.55 -6.75 -14.48
N HIS A 131 16.55 -7.18 -13.21
CA HIS A 131 15.35 -7.69 -12.55
C HIS A 131 14.31 -6.57 -12.36
N PRO A 132 13.08 -6.76 -12.87
CA PRO A 132 12.02 -5.78 -12.69
C PRO A 132 11.36 -5.94 -11.32
N LEU A 133 10.92 -4.83 -10.73
CA LEU A 133 10.09 -4.80 -9.54
C LEU A 133 8.91 -3.83 -9.78
N PRO A 134 7.68 -4.35 -9.93
CA PRO A 134 6.50 -3.52 -10.14
C PRO A 134 6.08 -2.81 -8.85
N VAL A 135 5.84 -1.51 -8.97
CA VAL A 135 5.24 -0.67 -7.92
C VAL A 135 3.92 -0.14 -8.44
N TYR A 136 2.85 -0.42 -7.69
CA TYR A 136 1.49 -0.04 -8.04
C TYR A 136 0.99 1.12 -7.17
N PHE A 137 0.30 2.05 -7.83
CA PHE A 137 -0.24 3.26 -7.20
C PHE A 137 -1.76 3.28 -7.37
N LEU A 138 -2.47 3.15 -6.25
CA LEU A 138 -3.93 3.15 -6.21
C LEU A 138 -4.47 4.57 -6.35
N ASP A 139 -5.46 4.76 -7.21
CA ASP A 139 -6.01 6.07 -7.51
C ASP A 139 -7.54 6.06 -7.55
N THR A 140 -8.13 7.04 -6.86
CA THR A 140 -9.57 7.29 -6.80
C THR A 140 -9.99 8.50 -7.64
N ASP A 141 -9.06 9.30 -8.15
CA ASP A 141 -9.36 10.55 -8.86
C ASP A 141 -9.65 10.31 -10.35
N PHE A 142 -10.88 9.90 -10.65
CA PHE A 142 -11.41 9.72 -12.00
C PHE A 142 -12.94 9.75 -12.04
N ASP A 143 -13.50 9.80 -13.25
CA ASP A 143 -14.89 10.18 -13.45
C ASP A 143 -15.94 9.22 -12.86
N ASN A 144 -15.58 7.95 -12.65
CA ASN A 144 -16.50 6.96 -12.10
C ASN A 144 -16.80 7.16 -10.61
N ASN A 145 -16.02 8.00 -9.90
CA ASN A 145 -16.24 8.27 -8.48
C ASN A 145 -16.98 9.59 -8.24
N HIS A 146 -17.72 9.63 -7.13
CA HIS A 146 -18.28 10.86 -6.61
C HIS A 146 -17.16 11.90 -6.37
N PRO A 147 -17.39 13.22 -6.61
CA PRO A 147 -16.34 14.23 -6.47
C PRO A 147 -15.62 14.27 -5.12
N ASP A 148 -16.29 13.86 -4.03
CA ASP A 148 -15.67 13.76 -2.71
C ASP A 148 -14.76 12.54 -2.57
N ASP A 149 -15.11 11.41 -3.19
CA ASP A 149 -14.32 10.18 -3.13
C ASP A 149 -13.07 10.28 -4.02
N ARG A 150 -13.12 11.09 -5.08
CA ARG A 150 -11.93 11.43 -5.88
C ARG A 150 -10.83 12.06 -5.04
N LYS A 151 -11.18 12.79 -3.99
CA LYS A 151 -10.23 13.51 -3.14
C LYS A 151 -9.34 12.58 -2.34
N LEU A 152 -9.71 11.31 -2.16
CA LEU A 152 -8.96 10.34 -1.35
C LEU A 152 -7.53 10.10 -1.86
N SER A 153 -7.27 10.32 -3.15
CA SER A 153 -5.92 10.26 -3.75
C SER A 153 -5.29 11.64 -3.95
N TRP A 154 -5.71 12.69 -3.24
CA TRP A 154 -5.16 14.03 -3.41
C TRP A 154 -3.90 14.27 -2.58
N GLN A 155 -4.02 14.33 -1.27
CA GLN A 155 -2.95 14.72 -0.36
C GLN A 155 -2.49 13.53 0.49
N LEU A 156 -1.17 13.39 0.60
CA LEU A 156 -0.52 12.52 1.57
C LEU A 156 -0.58 13.20 2.95
N TYR A 157 -1.01 12.47 3.99
CA TYR A 157 -1.14 12.99 5.36
C TYR A 157 -1.99 14.27 5.49
N GLY A 158 -2.94 14.48 4.58
CA GLY A 158 -3.89 15.60 4.64
C GLY A 158 -5.23 15.22 5.29
N GLY A 159 -6.16 16.16 5.27
CA GLY A 159 -7.54 15.95 5.68
C GLY A 159 -7.75 15.74 7.18
N ASP A 160 -8.89 15.14 7.53
CA ASP A 160 -9.29 14.79 8.89
C ASP A 160 -9.20 13.27 9.12
N GLN A 161 -9.66 12.79 10.29
CA GLN A 161 -9.65 11.35 10.57
C GLN A 161 -10.53 10.53 9.60
N LEU A 162 -11.62 11.09 9.09
CA LEU A 162 -12.48 10.40 8.12
C LEU A 162 -11.72 10.20 6.80
N TYR A 163 -11.03 11.23 6.34
CA TYR A 163 -10.17 11.18 5.16
C TYR A 163 -9.06 10.13 5.32
N ARG A 164 -8.34 10.17 6.45
CA ARG A 164 -7.28 9.20 6.78
C ARG A 164 -7.80 7.77 6.81
N LEU A 165 -8.93 7.52 7.49
CA LEU A 165 -9.58 6.21 7.53
C LEU A 165 -9.93 5.71 6.12
N CYS A 166 -10.50 6.56 5.27
CA CYS A 166 -10.83 6.18 3.90
C CYS A 166 -9.57 5.85 3.07
N GLN A 167 -8.48 6.61 3.22
CA GLN A 167 -7.20 6.30 2.57
C GLN A 167 -6.64 4.94 3.00
N GLU A 168 -6.65 4.65 4.30
CA GLU A 168 -6.16 3.37 4.82
C GLU A 168 -7.04 2.19 4.41
N MET A 169 -8.35 2.40 4.25
CA MET A 169 -9.26 1.41 3.65
C MET A 169 -8.93 1.17 2.17
N VAL A 170 -8.66 2.23 1.38
CA VAL A 170 -8.23 2.08 -0.02
C VAL A 170 -6.91 1.32 -0.09
N LEU A 171 -5.93 1.64 0.76
CA LEU A 171 -4.62 0.97 0.78
C LEU A 171 -4.72 -0.49 1.23
N GLY A 172 -5.39 -0.77 2.35
CA GLY A 172 -5.48 -2.11 2.92
C GLY A 172 -6.47 -3.01 2.18
N VAL A 173 -7.75 -2.60 2.14
CA VAL A 173 -8.83 -3.39 1.51
C VAL A 173 -8.76 -3.30 -0.01
N GLY A 174 -8.74 -2.09 -0.55
CA GLY A 174 -8.64 -1.87 -1.99
C GLY A 174 -7.35 -2.45 -2.56
N GLY A 175 -6.26 -2.37 -1.80
CA GLY A 175 -4.97 -2.90 -2.21
C GLY A 175 -4.92 -4.41 -2.35
N LEU A 176 -5.45 -5.16 -1.39
CA LEU A 176 -5.52 -6.62 -1.51
C LEU A 176 -6.38 -7.02 -2.72
N ARG A 177 -7.55 -6.40 -2.89
CA ARG A 177 -8.41 -6.66 -4.05
C ARG A 177 -7.68 -6.37 -5.36
N MET A 178 -6.96 -5.26 -5.44
CA MET A 178 -6.19 -4.89 -6.63
C MET A 178 -5.06 -5.90 -6.90
N LEU A 179 -4.36 -6.37 -5.89
CA LEU A 179 -3.35 -7.43 -6.05
C LEU A 179 -3.97 -8.71 -6.63
N ARG A 180 -5.16 -9.12 -6.17
CA ARG A 180 -5.88 -10.28 -6.73
C ARG A 180 -6.29 -10.05 -8.18
N ASP A 181 -6.81 -8.87 -8.52
CA ASP A 181 -7.20 -8.50 -9.88
C ASP A 181 -6.01 -8.46 -10.86
N LEU A 182 -4.86 -7.98 -10.37
CA LEU A 182 -3.57 -8.01 -11.09
C LEU A 182 -2.96 -9.42 -11.24
N GLY A 183 -3.58 -10.45 -10.67
CA GLY A 183 -3.15 -11.85 -10.80
C GLY A 183 -2.21 -12.35 -9.69
N TYR A 184 -1.92 -11.55 -8.66
CA TYR A 184 -1.11 -11.98 -7.51
C TYR A 184 -1.91 -12.90 -6.58
N LYS A 185 -2.03 -14.17 -6.95
CA LYS A 185 -2.80 -15.19 -6.21
C LYS A 185 -1.95 -15.96 -5.18
N ASN A 186 -0.63 -15.98 -5.34
CA ASN A 186 0.29 -16.78 -4.54
C ASN A 186 1.15 -15.93 -3.59
N ILE A 187 0.65 -14.79 -3.12
CA ILE A 187 1.35 -14.01 -2.10
C ILE A 187 1.31 -14.80 -0.79
N GLU A 188 2.48 -15.11 -0.25
CA GLU A 188 2.68 -15.79 1.03
C GLU A 188 2.96 -14.78 2.15
N THR A 189 3.50 -13.61 1.81
CA THR A 189 3.85 -12.58 2.78
C THR A 189 3.38 -11.19 2.34
N PHE A 190 2.56 -10.58 3.19
CA PHE A 190 2.25 -9.16 3.14
C PHE A 190 3.08 -8.42 4.19
N HIS A 191 3.95 -7.53 3.73
CA HIS A 191 4.77 -6.69 4.59
C HIS A 191 4.15 -5.30 4.68
N MET A 192 3.62 -4.96 5.84
CA MET A 192 3.08 -3.64 6.15
C MET A 192 4.19 -2.74 6.70
N ASN A 193 4.47 -1.64 6.00
CA ASN A 193 5.36 -0.59 6.45
C ASN A 193 4.58 0.46 7.24
N GLU A 194 4.66 0.38 8.56
CA GLU A 194 3.81 1.09 9.52
C GLU A 194 2.32 0.67 9.46
N GLY A 195 1.51 1.17 10.41
CA GLY A 195 0.13 0.71 10.63
C GLY A 195 -0.85 1.00 9.50
N HIS A 196 -0.50 1.88 8.56
CA HIS A 196 -1.41 2.44 7.55
C HIS A 196 -2.08 1.44 6.62
N ALA A 197 -1.48 0.27 6.43
CA ALA A 197 -2.06 -0.82 5.63
C ALA A 197 -2.84 -1.84 6.47
N GLY A 198 -3.04 -1.60 7.77
CA GLY A 198 -3.56 -2.59 8.72
C GLY A 198 -4.94 -3.16 8.38
N PHE A 199 -5.79 -2.42 7.68
CA PHE A 199 -7.08 -2.93 7.17
C PHE A 199 -6.94 -4.05 6.14
N LEU A 200 -5.73 -4.30 5.61
CA LEU A 200 -5.40 -5.53 4.89
C LEU A 200 -5.82 -6.78 5.69
N THR A 201 -5.60 -6.78 7.01
CA THR A 201 -5.91 -7.92 7.88
C THR A 201 -7.41 -8.20 7.94
N LEU A 202 -8.25 -7.16 7.88
CA LEU A 202 -9.70 -7.29 7.78
C LEU A 202 -10.12 -7.89 6.43
N GLU A 203 -9.47 -7.49 5.34
CA GLU A 203 -9.79 -8.02 4.02
C GLU A 203 -9.27 -9.45 3.84
N LEU A 204 -8.13 -9.83 4.44
CA LEU A 204 -7.67 -11.22 4.52
C LEU A 204 -8.65 -12.08 5.32
N MET A 205 -9.19 -11.56 6.43
CA MET A 205 -10.25 -12.22 7.21
C MET A 205 -11.51 -12.47 6.37
N ARG A 206 -11.90 -11.51 5.53
CA ARG A 206 -13.01 -11.68 4.58
C ARG A 206 -12.67 -12.71 3.51
N GLU A 207 -11.49 -12.63 2.90
CA GLU A 207 -11.06 -13.51 1.79
C GLU A 207 -10.99 -14.98 2.22
N GLN A 208 -10.50 -15.26 3.44
CA GLN A 208 -10.48 -16.65 3.95
C GLN A 208 -11.87 -17.20 4.27
N GLY A 209 -12.86 -16.34 4.54
CA GLY A 209 -14.27 -16.71 4.74
C GLY A 209 -14.62 -17.28 6.12
N TYR A 210 -13.68 -17.30 7.06
CA TYR A 210 -13.90 -17.75 8.45
C TYR A 210 -13.01 -16.98 9.43
N PHE A 211 -13.36 -17.03 10.73
CA PHE A 211 -12.61 -16.30 11.75
C PHE A 211 -11.42 -17.10 12.26
N ASP A 212 -10.25 -16.82 11.71
CA ASP A 212 -8.98 -17.42 12.12
C ASP A 212 -7.87 -16.36 12.08
N ILE A 213 -7.39 -15.99 13.26
CA ILE A 213 -6.37 -14.96 13.43
C ILE A 213 -4.99 -15.52 13.11
N GLU A 214 -4.71 -16.78 13.46
CA GLU A 214 -3.37 -17.36 13.28
C GLU A 214 -3.04 -17.52 11.80
N LYS A 215 -4.01 -17.93 10.98
CA LYS A 215 -3.83 -17.97 9.52
C LYS A 215 -3.52 -16.59 8.90
N ILE A 216 -4.08 -15.51 9.45
CA ILE A 216 -3.75 -14.16 9.02
C ILE A 216 -2.33 -13.81 9.49
N ARG A 217 -2.01 -14.10 10.75
CA ARG A 217 -0.67 -13.86 11.33
C ARG A 217 0.42 -14.51 10.50
N GLU A 218 0.22 -15.75 10.07
CA GLU A 218 1.16 -16.48 9.21
C GLU A 218 1.48 -15.76 7.90
N GLN A 219 0.59 -14.89 7.40
CA GLN A 219 0.78 -14.19 6.13
C GLN A 219 1.36 -12.77 6.29
N VAL A 220 1.41 -12.20 7.49
CA VAL A 220 1.68 -10.77 7.67
C VAL A 220 2.95 -10.50 8.46
N ILE A 221 3.75 -9.55 7.97
CA ILE A 221 4.89 -8.94 8.66
C ILE A 221 4.61 -7.45 8.85
N PHE A 222 4.98 -6.93 10.02
CA PHE A 222 4.78 -5.53 10.37
C PHE A 222 6.10 -4.87 10.78
N THR A 223 6.42 -3.72 10.17
CA THR A 223 7.51 -2.87 10.62
C THR A 223 6.96 -1.60 11.25
N THR A 224 7.41 -1.28 12.47
CA THR A 224 7.10 -0.01 13.15
C THR A 224 8.33 0.91 13.19
N HIS A 225 8.10 2.20 12.94
CA HIS A 225 9.11 3.25 12.97
C HIS A 225 8.91 4.19 14.17
N THR A 226 7.71 4.17 14.74
CA THR A 226 7.28 5.14 15.75
C THR A 226 7.29 4.51 17.16
N PRO A 227 8.15 5.00 18.08
CA PRO A 227 8.26 4.45 19.43
C PRO A 227 7.16 4.95 20.39
N VAL A 228 6.32 5.90 19.95
CA VAL A 228 5.35 6.61 20.82
C VAL A 228 3.92 6.57 20.26
N PRO A 229 2.89 6.45 21.11
CA PRO A 229 1.49 6.37 20.68
C PRO A 229 1.00 7.57 19.85
N ALA A 230 1.60 8.75 20.03
CA ALA A 230 1.18 9.98 19.35
C ALA A 230 1.36 9.98 17.82
N GLY A 231 2.16 9.05 17.28
CA GLY A 231 2.31 8.89 15.83
C GLY A 231 1.52 7.71 15.25
N HIS A 232 0.59 7.12 16.02
CA HIS A 232 -0.20 5.98 15.58
C HIS A 232 -1.64 6.41 15.32
N ASP A 233 -2.15 6.11 14.12
CA ASP A 233 -3.54 6.36 13.78
C ASP A 233 -4.49 5.51 14.65
N PHE A 234 -5.51 6.18 15.20
CA PHE A 234 -6.58 5.56 15.99
C PHE A 234 -7.94 6.07 15.53
N PHE A 235 -8.80 5.16 15.09
CA PHE A 235 -10.14 5.47 14.59
C PHE A 235 -11.22 4.94 15.52
N ARG A 236 -11.95 5.83 16.20
CA ARG A 236 -13.06 5.41 17.07
C ARG A 236 -14.14 4.66 16.28
N PHE A 237 -14.79 3.69 16.91
CA PHE A 237 -15.77 2.84 16.20
C PHE A 237 -16.98 3.61 15.66
N ASP A 238 -17.36 4.75 16.25
CA ASP A 238 -18.41 5.63 15.73
C ASP A 238 -18.03 6.30 14.40
N LEU A 239 -16.73 6.53 14.17
CA LEU A 239 -16.22 6.97 12.88
C LEU A 239 -16.18 5.80 11.89
N VAL A 240 -15.68 4.64 12.31
CA VAL A 240 -15.57 3.43 11.48
C VAL A 240 -16.92 2.96 10.97
N ASP A 241 -17.95 2.98 11.83
CA ASP A 241 -19.34 2.63 11.52
C ASP A 241 -19.94 3.47 10.37
N LYS A 242 -19.46 4.70 10.20
CA LYS A 242 -19.90 5.56 9.10
C LYS A 242 -19.26 5.19 7.77
N VAL A 243 -18.16 4.43 7.77
CA VAL A 243 -17.36 4.16 6.57
C VAL A 243 -17.61 2.76 6.02
N ILE A 244 -17.68 1.74 6.88
CA ILE A 244 -17.70 0.33 6.46
C ILE A 244 -19.05 -0.35 6.70
N SER A 245 -19.24 -1.55 6.14
CA SER A 245 -20.46 -2.35 6.39
C SER A 245 -20.54 -2.84 7.83
N GLN A 246 -21.77 -3.10 8.31
CA GLN A 246 -22.00 -3.66 9.65
C GLN A 246 -21.29 -5.00 9.88
N GLU A 247 -21.19 -5.82 8.83
CA GLU A 247 -20.44 -7.08 8.86
C GLU A 247 -18.95 -6.84 9.10
N ALA A 248 -18.35 -5.91 8.34
CA ALA A 248 -16.94 -5.55 8.50
C ALA A 248 -16.66 -4.93 9.88
N LEU A 249 -17.56 -4.08 10.38
CA LEU A 249 -17.48 -3.52 11.73
C LEU A 249 -17.57 -4.60 12.81
N SER A 250 -18.47 -5.58 12.65
CA SER A 250 -18.58 -6.71 13.58
C SER A 250 -17.28 -7.52 13.62
N ASN A 251 -16.69 -7.80 12.45
CA ASN A 251 -15.40 -8.48 12.37
C ASN A 251 -14.27 -7.67 13.02
N LEU A 252 -14.19 -6.36 12.80
CA LEU A 252 -13.20 -5.51 13.48
C LEU A 252 -13.36 -5.52 15.01
N LYS A 253 -14.59 -5.44 15.53
CA LYS A 253 -14.85 -5.53 16.98
C LYS A 253 -14.45 -6.90 17.56
N ARG A 254 -14.58 -7.98 16.79
CA ARG A 254 -14.08 -9.31 17.17
C ARG A 254 -12.56 -9.42 17.11
N MET A 255 -11.94 -8.74 16.14
CA MET A 255 -10.49 -8.67 15.97
C MET A 255 -9.81 -7.88 17.10
N LEU A 256 -10.47 -6.82 17.58
CA LEU A 256 -9.99 -5.91 18.63
C LEU A 256 -10.96 -5.89 19.82
N PRO A 257 -11.09 -7.01 20.57
CA PRO A 257 -11.99 -7.08 21.71
C PRO A 257 -11.56 -6.09 22.79
N ASN A 258 -12.55 -5.42 23.41
CA ASN A 258 -12.38 -4.43 24.48
C ASN A 258 -11.72 -3.10 24.06
N SER A 259 -11.57 -2.83 22.77
CA SER A 259 -11.20 -1.51 22.26
C SER A 259 -12.44 -0.63 22.01
N ASP A 260 -12.31 0.69 22.13
CA ASP A 260 -13.34 1.66 21.70
C ASP A 260 -13.16 2.13 20.24
N GLY A 261 -12.16 1.59 19.56
CA GLY A 261 -11.86 1.88 18.15
C GLY A 261 -10.83 0.94 17.54
N VAL A 262 -10.23 1.39 16.44
CA VAL A 262 -9.22 0.66 15.68
C VAL A 262 -7.89 1.36 15.87
N SER A 263 -6.99 0.74 16.64
CA SER A 263 -5.58 1.11 16.69
C SER A 263 -4.85 0.44 15.53
N MET A 264 -4.30 1.22 14.62
CA MET A 264 -3.61 0.69 13.44
C MET A 264 -2.33 -0.06 13.82
N THR A 265 -1.66 0.38 14.88
CA THR A 265 -0.51 -0.33 15.46
C THR A 265 -0.92 -1.63 16.14
N GLU A 266 -2.04 -1.66 16.88
CA GLU A 266 -2.52 -2.92 17.46
C GLU A 266 -2.88 -3.91 16.35
N LEU A 267 -3.57 -3.47 15.30
CA LEU A 267 -3.80 -4.31 14.11
C LEU A 267 -2.48 -4.83 13.52
N GLY A 268 -1.50 -3.95 13.33
CA GLY A 268 -0.18 -4.34 12.81
C GLY A 268 0.51 -5.40 13.67
N ILE A 269 0.60 -5.19 14.98
CA ILE A 269 1.30 -6.08 15.91
C ILE A 269 0.54 -7.40 16.10
N ARG A 270 -0.76 -7.32 16.38
CA ARG A 270 -1.59 -8.47 16.76
C ARG A 270 -1.81 -9.44 15.61
N PHE A 271 -1.82 -8.96 14.38
CA PHE A 271 -2.11 -9.77 13.20
C PHE A 271 -0.87 -10.09 12.36
N SER A 272 0.34 -9.91 12.90
CA SER A 272 1.59 -10.26 12.22
C SER A 272 2.34 -11.39 12.93
N ARG A 273 2.91 -12.33 12.16
CA ARG A 273 3.83 -13.36 12.68
C ARG A 273 5.17 -12.80 13.13
N TYR A 274 5.58 -11.69 12.51
CA TYR A 274 6.85 -11.04 12.81
C TYR A 274 6.66 -9.53 12.87
N VAL A 275 7.19 -8.93 13.92
CA VAL A 275 7.19 -7.49 14.15
C VAL A 275 8.64 -7.05 14.30
N ASN A 276 9.06 -6.06 13.52
CA ASN A 276 10.39 -5.50 13.63
C ASN A 276 10.36 -3.97 13.78
N ALA A 277 11.36 -3.47 14.49
CA ALA A 277 11.68 -2.06 14.58
C ALA A 277 12.83 -1.71 13.62
N VAL A 278 13.19 -0.43 13.57
CA VAL A 278 14.25 0.10 12.69
C VAL A 278 15.60 0.31 13.36
N SER A 279 15.73 0.01 14.65
CA SER A 279 17.03 0.00 15.33
C SER A 279 17.01 -0.87 16.58
N LYS A 280 18.19 -1.31 17.05
CA LYS A 280 18.33 -2.12 18.28
C LYS A 280 17.83 -1.45 19.55
N LYS A 281 17.86 -0.10 19.61
CA LYS A 281 17.38 0.65 20.78
C LYS A 281 15.86 0.83 20.75
N HIS A 282 15.26 0.76 19.55
CA HIS A 282 13.83 0.85 19.36
C HIS A 282 13.14 -0.52 19.55
N ALA A 283 13.77 -1.60 19.08
CA ALA A 283 13.32 -2.98 19.28
C ALA A 283 13.33 -3.39 20.77
#